data_AF-A0A0N4UBS7-F1
#
_entry.id   AF-A0A0N4UBS7-F1
#
_cell.length_a   1.000
_cell.length_b   1.000
_cell.length_c   1.000
_cell.angle_alpha   90.00
_cell.angle_beta   90.00
_cell.angle_gamma   90.00
#
_symmetry.space_group_name_H-M   'P 1'
#
loop_
_entity.id
_entity.type
_entity.pdbx_description
1 polymer ?
#
loop_
_entity_poly.entity_id
_entity_poly.type
_entity_poly.pdbx_seq_one_letter_code
_entity_poly.pdbx_strand_id
1 'polypeptide(L)'
;MSEKFFGTFHLERSENFDQFLASKGVNWFIRKMIQLASVTKVFAKSKEVENAYDMSNLTSKKDTIYKNWKLNETFEDEGLDGGRHQITFNYDKDCDCLMEKHIRLENPDDKGETYYYTIENDMLVLVINLLHFSIKK
;
A
#
# COMPACT_ATOMS: atom_id res chain seq x y z
N MET A 1 -10.89 -10.81 4.24
CA MET A 1 -9.60 -10.96 3.54
C MET A 1 -9.10 -12.38 3.76
N SER A 2 -8.46 -13.01 2.77
CA SER A 2 -7.87 -14.35 2.91
C SER A 2 -6.74 -14.35 3.96
N GLU A 3 -6.59 -15.44 4.70
CA GLU A 3 -5.60 -15.54 5.77
C GLU A 3 -4.15 -15.51 5.26
N LYS A 4 -3.93 -15.81 3.98
CA LYS A 4 -2.62 -15.74 3.32
C LYS A 4 -1.97 -14.36 3.37
N PHE A 5 -2.76 -13.30 3.53
CA PHE A 5 -2.26 -11.95 3.63
C PHE A 5 -1.70 -11.64 5.03
N PHE A 6 -2.01 -12.44 6.05
CA PHE A 6 -1.50 -12.21 7.40
C PHE A 6 -0.05 -12.66 7.53
N GLY A 7 0.75 -11.86 8.23
CA GLY A 7 2.15 -12.15 8.47
C GLY A 7 3.04 -10.92 8.35
N THR A 8 4.33 -11.18 8.24
CA THR A 8 5.39 -10.17 8.11
C THR A 8 6.11 -10.40 6.80
N PHE A 9 6.14 -9.37 5.95
CA PHE A 9 6.70 -9.42 4.61
C PHE A 9 7.81 -8.39 4.50
N HIS A 10 9.02 -8.84 4.17
CA HIS A 10 10.17 -7.99 3.96
C HIS A 10 10.33 -7.68 2.47
N LEU A 11 10.60 -6.42 2.14
CA LEU A 11 10.90 -6.01 0.77
C LEU A 11 12.21 -6.66 0.32
N GLU A 12 12.12 -7.58 -0.63
CA GLU A 12 13.28 -8.25 -1.23
C GLU A 12 13.73 -7.58 -2.53
N ARG A 13 12.77 -7.22 -3.39
CA ARG A 13 13.04 -6.65 -4.72
C ARG A 13 11.96 -5.66 -5.15
N SER A 14 12.30 -4.77 -6.07
CA SER A 14 11.34 -3.88 -6.73
C SER A 14 11.68 -3.76 -8.21
N GLU A 15 10.64 -3.60 -9.05
CA GLU A 15 10.76 -3.43 -10.49
C GLU A 15 10.18 -2.08 -10.89
N ASN A 16 10.86 -1.36 -11.79
CA ASN A 16 10.44 -0.05 -12.31
C ASN A 16 10.16 1.05 -11.24
N PHE A 17 10.58 0.84 -9.99
CA PHE A 17 10.20 1.72 -8.89
C PHE A 17 10.87 3.10 -8.95
N ASP A 18 12.13 3.19 -9.41
CA ASP A 18 12.81 4.48 -9.63
C ASP A 18 12.11 5.28 -10.74
N GLN A 19 11.71 4.62 -11.82
CA GLN A 19 10.97 5.22 -12.93
C GLN A 19 9.60 5.72 -12.47
N PHE A 20 8.89 4.91 -11.67
CA PHE A 20 7.63 5.31 -11.05
C PHE A 20 7.82 6.58 -10.21
N LEU A 21 8.76 6.59 -9.26
CA LEU A 21 9.02 7.77 -8.43
C LEU A 21 9.44 9.00 -9.27
N ALA A 22 10.23 8.81 -10.33
CA ALA A 22 10.60 9.87 -11.24
C ALA A 22 9.39 10.46 -11.97
N SER A 23 8.46 9.61 -12.43
CA SER A 23 7.21 10.03 -13.08
C SER A 23 6.29 10.83 -12.15
N LYS A 24 6.38 10.60 -10.84
CA LYS A 24 5.70 11.39 -9.80
C LYS A 24 6.43 12.69 -9.44
N GLY A 25 7.52 13.03 -10.13
CA GLY A 25 8.29 14.25 -9.89
C GLY A 25 9.20 14.20 -8.66
N VAL A 26 9.38 13.04 -8.03
CA VAL A 26 10.29 12.91 -6.87
C VAL A 26 11.72 13.14 -7.34
N ASN A 27 12.45 14.06 -6.70
CA ASN A 27 13.81 14.40 -7.12
C ASN A 27 14.78 13.21 -6.98
N TRP A 28 15.83 13.18 -7.79
CA TRP A 28 16.74 12.03 -7.91
C TRP A 28 17.38 11.60 -6.58
N PHE A 29 17.81 12.55 -5.74
CA PHE A 29 18.45 12.24 -4.47
C PHE A 29 17.47 11.53 -3.51
N ILE A 30 16.25 12.04 -3.39
CA ILE A 30 15.20 11.44 -2.56
C ILE A 30 14.81 10.05 -3.09
N ARG A 31 14.74 9.85 -4.42
CA ARG A 31 14.46 8.52 -4.98
C ARG A 31 15.51 7.49 -4.60
N LYS A 32 16.80 7.85 -4.57
CA LYS A 32 17.87 6.95 -4.13
C LYS A 32 17.76 6.63 -2.65
N MET A 33 17.41 7.61 -1.82
CA MET A 33 17.14 7.37 -0.41
C MET A 33 15.95 6.41 -0.19
N ILE A 34 14.87 6.55 -0.96
CA ILE A 34 13.70 5.66 -0.89
C ILE A 34 14.08 4.23 -1.33
N GLN A 35 14.84 4.07 -2.40
CA GLN A 35 15.28 2.75 -2.90
C GLN A 35 16.19 2.01 -1.91
N LEU A 36 16.96 2.73 -1.09
CA LEU A 36 17.84 2.15 -0.08
C LEU A 36 17.11 1.84 1.24
N ALA A 37 15.86 2.30 1.40
CA ALA A 37 15.12 2.08 2.62
C ALA A 37 14.60 0.64 2.67
N SER A 38 14.81 -0.02 3.80
CA SER A 38 14.12 -1.28 4.09
C SER A 38 12.64 -1.00 4.31
N VAL A 39 11.78 -1.86 3.80
CA VAL A 39 10.34 -1.83 4.08
C VAL A 39 9.92 -3.21 4.56
N THR A 40 9.19 -3.26 5.67
CA THR A 40 8.53 -4.46 6.18
C THR A 40 7.06 -4.15 6.34
N LYS A 41 6.20 -4.92 5.66
CA LYS A 41 4.75 -4.83 5.82
C LYS A 41 4.29 -5.92 6.78
N VAL A 42 3.43 -5.55 7.73
CA VAL A 42 2.79 -6.50 8.65
C VAL A 42 1.29 -6.35 8.49
N PHE A 43 0.59 -7.46 8.27
CA PHE A 43 -0.86 -7.51 8.26
C PHE A 43 -1.32 -8.51 9.32
N ALA A 44 -2.32 -8.13 10.12
CA ALA A 44 -2.88 -8.98 11.17
C ALA A 44 -4.39 -8.76 11.32
N LYS A 45 -5.07 -9.74 11.93
CA LYS A 45 -6.39 -9.50 12.51
C LYS A 45 -6.23 -8.57 13.71
N SER A 46 -7.14 -7.61 13.85
CA SER A 46 -7.18 -6.79 15.07
C SER A 46 -7.42 -7.69 16.28
N LYS A 47 -6.71 -7.39 17.37
CA LYS A 47 -6.93 -8.03 18.67
C LYS A 47 -8.01 -7.33 19.51
N GLU A 48 -8.37 -6.11 19.13
CA GLU A 48 -9.23 -5.21 19.91
C GLU A 48 -10.66 -5.19 19.36
N VAL A 49 -10.83 -5.28 18.05
CA VAL A 49 -12.11 -5.11 17.36
C VAL A 49 -12.41 -6.29 16.45
N GLU A 50 -13.59 -6.89 16.62
CA GLU A 50 -14.04 -8.00 15.78
C GLU A 50 -14.20 -7.57 14.31
N ASN A 51 -13.81 -8.46 13.39
CA ASN A 51 -13.85 -8.22 11.94
C ASN A 51 -13.05 -7.00 11.46
N ALA A 52 -12.09 -6.54 12.27
CA ALA A 52 -11.15 -5.50 11.90
C ALA A 52 -9.73 -6.06 11.78
N TYR A 53 -8.83 -5.23 11.27
CA TYR A 53 -7.46 -5.60 10.92
C TYR A 53 -6.49 -4.51 11.38
N ASP A 54 -5.24 -4.91 11.57
CA ASP A 54 -4.12 -4.02 11.81
C ASP A 54 -3.11 -4.16 10.67
N MET A 55 -2.50 -3.05 10.28
CA MET A 55 -1.45 -3.01 9.26
C MET A 55 -0.32 -2.08 9.69
N SER A 56 0.92 -2.54 9.54
CA SER A 56 2.10 -1.70 9.78
C SER A 56 2.99 -1.66 8.56
N ASN A 57 3.45 -0.47 8.20
CA ASN A 57 4.64 -0.28 7.37
C ASN A 57 5.78 0.10 8.28
N LEU A 58 6.76 -0.81 8.44
CA LEU A 58 7.97 -0.55 9.20
C LEU A 58 9.09 -0.24 8.23
N THR A 59 9.72 0.92 8.35
CA THR A 59 10.80 1.33 7.45
C THR A 59 12.02 1.84 8.20
N SER A 60 13.15 1.93 7.51
CA SER A 60 14.36 2.54 8.11
C SER A 60 14.26 4.05 8.38
N LYS A 61 13.12 4.70 8.07
CA LYS A 61 12.95 6.16 8.16
C LYS A 61 11.72 6.57 8.96
N LYS A 62 10.58 6.00 8.64
CA LYS A 62 9.28 6.32 9.23
C LYS A 62 8.36 5.11 9.17
N ASP A 63 7.68 4.86 10.27
CA ASP A 63 6.68 3.81 10.35
C ASP A 63 5.28 4.40 10.21
N THR A 64 4.35 3.62 9.65
CA THR A 64 2.92 3.86 9.77
C THR A 64 2.25 2.64 10.39
N ILE A 65 1.27 2.88 11.26
CA ILE A 65 0.54 1.83 11.99
C ILE A 65 -0.94 2.15 11.91
N TYR A 66 -1.65 1.41 11.06
CA TYR A 66 -3.09 1.52 10.89
C TYR A 66 -3.77 0.45 11.74
N LYS A 67 -4.50 0.89 12.77
CA LYS A 67 -5.20 -0.01 13.69
C LYS A 67 -6.69 -0.10 13.40
N ASN A 68 -7.26 -1.27 13.68
CA ASN A 68 -8.70 -1.51 13.73
C ASN A 68 -9.46 -1.08 12.46
N TRP A 69 -8.80 -1.06 11.31
CA TRP A 69 -9.46 -0.72 10.06
C TRP A 69 -10.32 -1.89 9.59
N LYS A 70 -11.39 -1.57 8.86
CA LYS A 70 -12.33 -2.55 8.30
C LYS A 70 -12.34 -2.45 6.79
N LEU A 71 -12.61 -3.59 6.14
CA LEU A 71 -12.75 -3.63 4.70
C LEU A 71 -13.93 -2.77 4.26
N ASN A 72 -13.75 -1.99 3.20
CA ASN A 72 -14.71 -1.06 2.63
C ASN A 72 -15.06 0.14 3.52
N GLU A 73 -14.32 0.37 4.61
CA GLU A 73 -14.48 1.55 5.46
C GLU A 73 -13.26 2.47 5.30
N THR A 74 -13.53 3.75 5.05
CA THR A 74 -12.49 4.78 4.96
C THR A 74 -12.15 5.29 6.35
N PHE A 75 -10.86 5.43 6.63
CA PHE A 75 -10.34 6.09 7.83
C PHE A 75 -9.27 7.11 7.46
N GLU A 76 -8.92 7.99 8.38
CA GLU A 76 -7.87 8.98 8.16
C GLU A 76 -6.64 8.65 8.99
N ASP A 77 -5.50 8.54 8.33
CA ASP A 77 -4.23 8.39 9.02
C ASP A 77 -3.06 9.01 8.25
N GLU A 78 -1.87 8.97 8.83
CA GLU A 78 -0.66 9.46 8.21
C GLU A 78 -0.11 8.47 7.15
N GLY A 79 0.25 8.99 5.98
CA GLY A 79 0.97 8.25 4.95
C GLY A 79 2.47 8.15 5.26
N LEU A 80 3.18 7.30 4.50
CA LEU A 80 4.66 7.23 4.58
C LEU A 80 5.36 8.52 4.13
N ASP A 81 4.67 9.36 3.35
CA ASP A 81 5.13 10.71 2.98
C ASP A 81 4.91 11.75 4.10
N GLY A 82 4.26 11.37 5.21
CA GLY A 82 3.97 12.23 6.35
C GLY A 82 2.73 13.11 6.20
N GLY A 83 2.01 13.04 5.07
CA GLY A 83 0.75 13.74 4.90
C GLY A 83 -0.41 13.01 5.55
N ARG A 84 -1.50 13.72 5.83
CA ARG A 84 -2.78 13.11 6.25
C ARG A 84 -3.55 12.58 5.05
N HIS A 85 -3.93 11.31 5.07
CA HIS A 85 -4.57 10.60 3.97
C HIS A 85 -5.93 10.06 4.42
N GLN A 86 -6.90 10.04 3.50
CA GLN A 86 -8.02 9.10 3.56
C GLN A 86 -7.58 7.76 2.98
N ILE A 87 -7.77 6.70 3.75
CA ILE A 87 -7.27 5.35 3.46
C ILE A 87 -8.46 4.39 3.44
N THR A 88 -8.56 3.58 2.38
CA THR A 88 -9.58 2.55 2.26
C THR A 88 -8.93 1.24 1.84
N PHE A 89 -9.21 0.16 2.57
CA PHE A 89 -8.86 -1.18 2.16
C PHE A 89 -10.08 -1.90 1.58
N ASN A 90 -9.96 -2.50 0.41
CA ASN A 90 -10.99 -3.36 -0.20
C ASN A 90 -10.38 -4.72 -0.51
N TYR A 91 -11.17 -5.78 -0.44
CA TYR A 91 -10.70 -7.12 -0.77
C TYR A 91 -11.63 -7.75 -1.80
N ASP A 92 -11.07 -8.08 -2.95
CA ASP A 92 -11.76 -8.77 -4.02
C ASP A 92 -11.49 -10.28 -3.91
N LYS A 93 -12.57 -11.05 -3.76
CA LYS A 93 -12.52 -12.51 -3.63
C LYS A 93 -12.26 -13.22 -4.95
N ASP A 94 -12.65 -12.63 -6.07
CA ASP A 94 -12.57 -13.27 -7.38
C ASP A 94 -11.14 -13.30 -7.90
N CYS A 95 -10.38 -12.23 -7.66
CA CYS A 95 -8.95 -12.18 -7.95
C CYS A 95 -8.05 -12.41 -6.73
N ASP A 96 -8.63 -12.66 -5.54
CA ASP A 96 -7.93 -12.84 -4.27
C ASP A 96 -6.87 -11.75 -4.02
N CYS A 97 -7.30 -10.50 -4.23
CA CYS A 97 -6.49 -9.29 -4.21
C CYS A 97 -6.95 -8.33 -3.11
N LEU A 98 -6.00 -7.82 -2.32
CA LEU A 98 -6.24 -6.71 -1.40
C LEU A 98 -5.88 -5.40 -2.10
N MET A 99 -6.75 -4.40 -1.99
CA MET A 99 -6.55 -3.06 -2.53
C MET A 99 -6.40 -2.08 -1.37
N GLU A 100 -5.46 -1.15 -1.47
CA GLU A 100 -5.23 -0.06 -0.52
C GLU A 100 -5.26 1.25 -1.30
N LYS A 101 -6.29 2.06 -1.09
CA LYS A 101 -6.43 3.37 -1.72
C LYS A 101 -6.06 4.47 -0.75
N HIS A 102 -5.22 5.40 -1.19
CA HIS A 102 -4.90 6.62 -0.46
C HIS A 102 -5.33 7.85 -1.25
N ILE A 103 -5.95 8.82 -0.57
CA ILE A 103 -6.22 10.17 -1.09
C ILE A 103 -5.60 11.17 -0.11
N ARG A 104 -4.69 12.04 -0.57
CA ARG A 104 -4.07 13.07 0.28
C ARG A 104 -5.07 14.16 0.60
N LEU A 105 -5.29 14.43 1.89
CA LEU A 105 -6.23 15.47 2.35
C LEU A 105 -5.73 16.88 2.06
N GLU A 106 -4.42 17.08 2.00
CA GLU A 106 -3.80 18.39 1.76
C GLU A 106 -3.79 18.79 0.28
N ASN A 107 -4.12 17.86 -0.62
CA ASN A 107 -4.21 18.12 -2.05
C ASN A 107 -5.65 17.90 -2.54
N PRO A 108 -6.47 18.97 -2.65
CA PRO A 108 -7.86 18.88 -3.09
C PRO A 108 -8.06 18.22 -4.46
N ASP A 109 -7.03 18.24 -5.31
CA ASP A 109 -7.07 17.67 -6.65
C ASP A 109 -6.57 16.22 -6.72
N ASP A 110 -6.10 15.64 -5.60
CA ASP A 110 -5.62 14.26 -5.55
C ASP A 110 -6.77 13.28 -5.86
N LYS A 111 -6.65 12.55 -6.98
CA LYS A 111 -7.62 11.52 -7.39
C LYS A 111 -7.43 10.21 -6.62
N GLY A 112 -6.37 10.14 -5.83
CA GLY A 112 -5.93 8.99 -5.08
C GLY A 112 -5.04 8.05 -5.89
N GLU A 113 -4.24 7.30 -5.16
CA GLU A 113 -3.42 6.19 -5.67
C GLU A 113 -3.95 4.89 -5.08
N THR A 114 -3.98 3.82 -5.87
CA THR A 114 -4.42 2.50 -5.39
C THR A 114 -3.31 1.49 -5.57
N TYR A 115 -2.95 0.85 -4.47
CA TYR A 115 -2.00 -0.25 -4.41
C TYR A 115 -2.76 -1.57 -4.41
N TYR A 116 -2.26 -2.54 -5.18
CA TYR A 116 -2.85 -3.86 -5.32
C TYR A 116 -1.88 -4.89 -4.75
N TYR A 117 -2.40 -5.78 -3.90
CA TYR A 117 -1.62 -6.80 -3.23
C TYR A 117 -2.15 -8.19 -3.60
N THR A 118 -1.25 -9.04 -4.06
CA THR A 118 -1.47 -10.49 -4.23
C THR A 118 -0.45 -11.27 -3.41
N ILE A 119 -0.73 -12.55 -3.17
CA ILE A 119 0.26 -13.49 -2.62
C ILE A 119 0.62 -14.49 -3.71
N GLU A 120 1.90 -14.55 -4.04
CA GLU A 120 2.46 -15.44 -5.07
C GLU A 120 3.71 -16.12 -4.51
N ASN A 121 3.70 -17.46 -4.42
CA ASN A 121 4.82 -18.24 -3.86
C ASN A 121 5.29 -17.71 -2.49
N ASP A 122 4.34 -17.49 -1.57
CA ASP A 122 4.56 -16.91 -0.23
C ASP A 122 5.14 -15.48 -0.21
N MET A 123 5.25 -14.80 -1.36
CA MET A 123 5.61 -13.39 -1.43
C MET A 123 4.38 -12.50 -1.53
N LEU A 124 4.40 -11.39 -0.78
CA LEU A 124 3.47 -10.28 -0.97
C LEU A 124 3.93 -9.43 -2.16
N VAL A 125 3.18 -9.49 -3.26
CA VAL A 125 3.45 -8.71 -4.46
C VAL A 125 2.60 -7.45 -4.42
N LEU A 126 3.24 -6.28 -4.40
CA LEU A 126 2.59 -4.98 -4.48
C LEU A 126 2.74 -4.43 -5.90
N VAL A 127 1.63 -4.15 -6.56
CA VAL A 127 1.57 -3.45 -7.85
C VAL A 127 1.00 -2.05 -7.66
N ILE A 128 1.74 -1.05 -8.16
CA ILE A 128 1.32 0.36 -8.20
C ILE A 128 1.02 0.72 -9.64
N ASN A 129 -0.16 1.31 -9.89
CA ASN A 129 -0.70 1.59 -11.23
C ASN A 129 -0.85 0.34 -12.12
N LEU A 130 -2.08 -0.15 -12.24
CA LEU A 130 -2.47 -1.03 -13.34
C LEU A 130 -2.61 -0.18 -14.61
N LEU A 131 -1.52 -0.08 -15.39
CA LEU A 131 -1.61 0.41 -16.76
C LEU A 131 -2.28 -0.67 -17.61
N HIS A 132 -3.61 -0.60 -17.68
CA HIS A 132 -4.48 -1.49 -18.44
C HIS A 132 -4.85 -0.81 -19.76
N PHE A 133 -4.43 -1.38 -20.89
CA PHE A 133 -4.83 -0.92 -22.21
C PHE A 133 -5.96 -1.79 -22.76
N SER A 134 -6.99 -1.15 -23.30
CA SER A 134 -8.02 -1.80 -24.11
C SER A 134 -7.71 -1.60 -25.58
N ILE A 135 -7.62 -2.69 -26.32
CA ILE A 135 -7.42 -2.70 -27.77
C ILE A 135 -8.79 -2.61 -28.44
N LYS A 136 -8.89 -1.78 -29.47
CA LYS A 136 -10.06 -1.70 -30.34
C LYS A 136 -9.93 -2.73 -31.46
N LYS A 137 -11.06 -3.25 -31.93
CA LYS A 137 -11.13 -4.15 -33.08
C LYS A 137 -10.34 -3.64 -34.27
#